data_AF-A0A940XAN6-F1
#
_entry.id   AF-A0A940XAN6-F1
#
_cell.length_a   1.000
_cell.length_b   1.000
_cell.length_c   1.000
_cell.angle_alpha   90.00
_cell.angle_beta   90.00
_cell.angle_gamma   90.00
#
_symmetry.space_group_name_H-M   'P 1'
#
loop_
_entity.id
_entity.type
_entity.pdbx_description
1 polymer ?
#
loop_
_entity_poly.entity_id
_entity_poly.type
_entity_poly.pdbx_seq_one_letter_code
_entity_poly.pdbx_strand_id
1 'polypeptide(L)' 'MIWNNITIGLYVIALLFNGYSWYKYRNNTSEDQRKKEGWSNYYMISSIFILTLLLRKF' A
#
# COMPACT_ATOMS: atom_id res chain seq x y z
N MET A 1 24.12 -2.47 1.58
CA MET A 1 23.74 -1.22 0.87
C MET A 1 22.77 -1.47 -0.28
N ILE A 2 23.10 -2.33 -1.25
CA ILE A 2 22.21 -2.63 -2.39
C ILE A 2 20.81 -3.12 -1.97
N TRP A 3 20.74 -3.97 -0.94
CA TRP A 3 19.47 -4.45 -0.40
C TRP A 3 18.58 -3.32 0.14
N ASN A 4 19.14 -2.32 0.84
CA ASN A 4 18.35 -1.19 1.33
C ASN A 4 17.76 -0.37 0.18
N ASN A 5 18.51 -0.16 -0.90
CA ASN A 5 18.04 0.59 -2.07
C ASN A 5 16.91 -0.17 -2.80
N ILE A 6 17.02 -1.51 -2.90
CA ILE A 6 15.95 -2.36 -3.46
C ILE A 6 14.70 -2.28 -2.59
N THR A 7 14.83 -2.40 -1.27
CA THR A 7 13.69 -2.28 -0.34
C THR A 7 13.01 -0.93 -0.43
N ILE A 8 13.78 0.17 -0.51
CA ILE A 8 13.24 1.52 -0.70
C ILE A 8 12.50 1.61 -2.03
N GLY A 9 13.04 1.04 -3.11
CA GLY A 9 12.35 0.97 -4.41
C GLY A 9 11.01 0.25 -4.33
N LEU A 10 10.94 -0.89 -3.66
CA LEU A 10 9.70 -1.63 -3.44
C LEU A 10 8.67 -0.81 -2.64
N TYR A 11 9.12 -0.05 -1.64
CA TYR A 11 8.24 0.86 -0.87
C TYR A 11 7.66 1.99 -1.71
N VAL A 12 8.47 2.61 -2.56
CA VAL A 12 8.00 3.66 -3.47
C VAL A 12 6.98 3.09 -4.46
N ILE A 13 7.23 1.90 -5.04
CA ILE A 13 6.30 1.24 -5.95
C ILE A 13 4.98 0.90 -5.26
N ALA A 14 5.02 0.38 -4.03
CA ALA A 14 3.83 0.04 -3.26
C ALA A 14 2.96 1.27 -2.95
N LEU A 15 3.58 2.41 -2.62
CA LEU A 15 2.87 3.67 -2.40
C LEU A 15 2.22 4.20 -3.69
N LEU A 16 2.95 4.18 -4.80
CA LEU A 16 2.41 4.61 -6.10
C LEU A 16 1.24 3.73 -6.54
N PHE A 17 1.38 2.41 -6.44
CA PHE A 17 0.32 1.47 -6.78
C PHE A 17 -0.91 1.66 -5.89
N ASN A 18 -0.70 1.92 -4.60
CA ASN A 18 -1.82 2.18 -3.71
C ASN A 18 -2.53 3.49 -4.04
N GLY A 19 -1.80 4.58 -4.20
CA GLY A 19 -2.37 5.88 -4.54
C GLY A 19 -3.17 5.82 -5.85
N TYR A 20 -2.65 5.12 -6.85
CA TYR A 20 -3.34 4.89 -8.11
C TYR A 20 -4.61 4.03 -7.94
N SER A 21 -4.51 2.92 -7.21
CA SER A 21 -5.66 2.04 -6.93
C SER A 21 -6.75 2.78 -6.16
N TRP A 22 -6.37 3.61 -5.18
CA TRP A 22 -7.30 4.44 -4.42
C TRP A 22 -7.95 5.52 -5.28
N TYR A 23 -7.20 6.19 -6.15
CA TYR A 23 -7.74 7.17 -7.09
C TYR A 23 -8.78 6.53 -8.02
N LYS A 24 -8.45 5.37 -8.61
CA LYS A 24 -9.37 4.63 -9.47
C LYS A 24 -10.60 4.15 -8.72
N TYR A 25 -10.42 3.62 -7.51
CA TYR A 25 -11.51 3.19 -6.65
C TYR A 25 -12.44 4.36 -6.31
N ARG A 26 -11.89 5.49 -5.84
CA ARG A 26 -12.66 6.70 -5.50
C ARG A 26 -13.55 7.19 -6.66
N ASN A 27 -13.07 7.09 -7.90
CA ASN A 27 -13.81 7.54 -9.07
C ASN A 27 -14.95 6.57 -9.48
N ASN A 28 -14.93 5.32 -9.01
CA ASN A 28 -15.90 4.29 -9.41
C ASN A 28 -16.82 3.86 -8.25
N THR A 29 -16.77 4.52 -7.10
CA THR A 29 -17.47 4.05 -5.89
C THR A 29 -18.13 5.19 -5.12
N SER A 30 -19.31 4.93 -4.55
CA SER A 30 -20.07 5.92 -3.77
C SER A 30 -19.37 6.29 -2.45
N GLU A 31 -19.71 7.44 -1.87
CA GLU A 31 -19.08 7.90 -0.62
C GLU A 31 -19.29 6.93 0.55
N ASP A 32 -20.45 6.29 0.65
CA ASP A 32 -20.77 5.36 1.73
C ASP A 32 -19.96 4.06 1.64
N GLN A 33 -19.78 3.52 0.43
CA GLN A 33 -18.89 2.39 0.20
C GLN A 33 -17.43 2.77 0.49
N ARG A 34 -17.00 3.96 0.06
CA ARG A 34 -15.63 4.46 0.28
C ARG A 34 -15.30 4.60 1.77
N LYS A 35 -16.27 4.99 2.62
CA LYS A 35 -16.08 5.06 4.08
C LYS A 35 -15.88 3.68 4.71
N LYS A 36 -16.58 2.65 4.22
CA LYS A 36 -16.46 1.28 4.74
C LYS A 36 -15.16 0.61 4.29
N GLU A 37 -14.82 0.72 3.01
CA GLU A 37 -13.72 -0.03 2.40
C GLU A 37 -12.37 0.72 2.43
N GLY A 38 -12.37 2.04 2.60
CA GLY A 38 -11.15 2.85 2.71
C GLY A 38 -10.24 2.41 3.86
N TRP A 39 -10.83 1.96 4.98
CA TRP A 39 -10.09 1.40 6.10
C TRP A 39 -9.38 0.09 5.71
N SER A 40 -10.06 -0.83 5.02
CA SER A 40 -9.46 -2.09 4.56
C SER A 40 -8.27 -1.87 3.63
N ASN A 41 -8.34 -0.89 2.73
CA ASN A 41 -7.22 -0.54 1.86
C ASN A 41 -6.02 0.02 2.64
N TYR A 42 -6.25 0.83 3.67
CA TYR A 42 -5.18 1.34 4.53
C TYR A 42 -4.48 0.23 5.33
N TYR A 43 -5.25 -0.72 5.86
CA TYR A 43 -4.69 -1.89 6.56
C TYR A 43 -3.92 -2.82 5.62
N MET A 44 -4.33 -2.96 4.36
CA MET A 44 -3.63 -3.76 3.36
C MET A 44 -2.22 -3.20 3.05
N ILE A 45 -2.09 -1.88 2.85
CA ILE A 45 -0.77 -1.23 2.66
C ILE A 45 0.12 -1.43 3.86
N SER A 46 -0.44 -1.20 5.05
CA SER A 46 0.28 -1.35 6.31
C SER A 46 0.78 -2.78 6.49
N SER A 47 -0.02 -3.77 6.06
CA SER A 47 0.35 -5.19 6.09
C SER A 47 1.51 -5.50 5.12
N ILE A 48 1.51 -4.92 3.92
CA ILE A 48 2.61 -5.06 2.94
C ILE A 48 3.90 -4.45 3.49
N PHE A 49 3.84 -3.27 4.12
CA PHE A 49 4.98 -2.64 4.77
C PHE A 49 5.53 -3.47 5.94
N ILE A 50 4.66 -4.05 6.76
CA ILE A 50 5.08 -4.91 7.88
C ILE A 50 5.73 -6.20 7.37
N LEU A 51 5.14 -6.87 6.37
CA LEU A 51 5.66 -8.12 5.81
C LEU A 51 7.05 -7.96 5.19
N THR A 52 7.25 -6.91 4.39
CA THR A 52 8.55 -6.57 3.79
C THR A 52 9.61 -6.22 4.84
N LEU A 53 9.22 -5.60 5.95
CA LEU A 53 10.12 -5.28 7.06
C LEU A 53 10.49 -6.52 7.88
N LEU A 54 9.55 -7.44 8.08
CA LEU A 54 9.80 -8.74 8.71
C LEU A 54 10.72 -9.62 7.86
N LEU A 55 10.51 -9.69 6.55
CA LEU A 55 11.36 -10.42 5.60
C LEU A 55 12.79 -9.88 5.51
N ARG A 56 13.02 -8.62 5.88
CA ARG A 56 14.37 -8.03 5.97
C ARG A 56 15.09 -8.41 7.27
N LYS A 57 14.35 -8.79 8.31
CA LYS A 57 14.89 -9.13 9.64
C LYS A 57 15.29 -10.61 9.75
N PHE A 58 14.70 -11.46 8.91
CA PHE A 58 15.09 -12.86 8.68
C PHE A 58 16.11 -12.95 7.55
#